data_AF-A9KJY4-F1
#
_entry.id   AF-A9KJY4-F1
#
_cell.length_a   1.000
_cell.length_b   1.000
_cell.length_c   1.000
_cell.angle_alpha   90.00
_cell.angle_beta   90.00
_cell.angle_gamma   90.00
#
_symmetry.space_group_name_H-M   'P 1'
#
loop_
_entity.id
_entity.type
_entity.pdbx_description
1 polymer ?
#
loop_
_entity_poly.entity_id
_entity_poly.type
_entity_poly.pdbx_seq_one_letter_code
_entity_poly.pdbx_strand_id
1 'polypeptide(L)'
;MNHAPVPTPHNGAKSGEIAKTVLMPGDPLRAKFIAETYLENPVCFNTVRNMFGYTGTYKGKQISVMGGGMGMPSIGIYSYELYHFYDVDNIIRIGSAGGISDNVHVRDVVIGMGASTNSNFASQYELPGTFAPIASYELLEKAVNAARSQNTNVVVGNILSSDIFYDDNKNSSNLWKKMGVLCVEMEAAALYMNAARAGKNALCILTISDHLYTGESLSAEDRQVSFREMMEIALELA
;
A
#
# COMPACT_ATOMS: atom_id res chain seq x y z
N MET A 1 12.17 -26.46 -6.58
CA MET A 1 10.81 -25.91 -6.46
C MET A 1 10.40 -25.51 -7.86
N ASN A 2 9.31 -26.07 -8.41
CA ASN A 2 8.84 -25.71 -9.74
C ASN A 2 8.47 -24.22 -9.72
N HIS A 3 9.23 -23.39 -10.44
CA HIS A 3 8.83 -22.01 -10.69
C HIS A 3 7.47 -22.09 -11.39
N ALA A 4 6.42 -21.61 -10.71
CA ALA A 4 5.15 -21.40 -11.39
C ALA A 4 5.41 -20.53 -12.63
N PRO A 5 4.74 -20.80 -13.76
CA PRO A 5 5.03 -20.08 -14.98
C PRO A 5 4.69 -18.60 -14.78
N VAL A 6 5.68 -17.75 -15.00
CA VAL A 6 5.47 -16.35 -15.37
C VAL A 6 5.30 -16.31 -16.90
N PRO A 7 4.32 -15.58 -17.47
CA PRO A 7 3.37 -14.68 -16.81
C PRO A 7 2.27 -15.42 -16.02
N THR A 8 1.65 -14.72 -15.09
CA THR A 8 0.56 -15.21 -14.23
C THR A 8 -0.81 -14.84 -14.82
N PRO A 9 -1.93 -15.37 -14.29
CA PRO A 9 -3.27 -14.98 -14.77
C PRO A 9 -3.62 -13.49 -14.59
N HIS A 10 -2.93 -12.76 -13.72
CA HIS A 10 -3.21 -11.36 -13.38
C HIS A 10 -2.08 -10.40 -13.75
N ASN A 11 -0.92 -10.92 -14.15
CA ASN A 11 0.26 -10.13 -14.49
C ASN A 11 0.98 -10.69 -15.72
N GLY A 12 1.06 -9.88 -16.78
CA GLY A 12 1.67 -10.21 -18.06
C GLY A 12 3.19 -10.13 -18.11
N ALA A 13 3.84 -9.76 -17.01
CA ALA A 13 5.29 -9.64 -16.93
C ALA A 13 6.00 -10.97 -17.14
N LYS A 14 7.20 -10.90 -17.72
CA LYS A 14 8.18 -11.99 -17.76
C LYS A 14 9.11 -11.90 -16.55
N SER A 15 9.81 -13.01 -16.29
CA SER A 15 10.86 -13.05 -15.27
C SER A 15 11.89 -11.94 -15.50
N GLY A 16 12.19 -11.16 -14.46
CA GLY A 16 13.17 -10.07 -14.51
C GLY A 16 12.64 -8.71 -15.00
N GLU A 17 11.37 -8.61 -15.43
CA GLU A 17 10.79 -7.32 -15.84
C GLU A 17 10.32 -6.47 -14.65
N ILE A 18 10.17 -7.07 -13.47
CA ILE A 18 9.75 -6.41 -12.23
C ILE A 18 10.96 -6.27 -11.29
N ALA A 19 11.17 -5.07 -10.75
CA ALA A 19 12.24 -4.77 -9.81
C ALA A 19 12.02 -5.42 -8.44
N LYS A 20 13.07 -5.47 -7.62
CA LYS A 20 13.00 -5.99 -6.25
C LYS A 20 12.16 -5.14 -5.29
N THR A 21 11.94 -3.87 -5.61
CA THR A 21 11.08 -2.97 -4.85
C THR A 21 9.93 -2.48 -5.72
N VAL A 22 8.70 -2.68 -5.24
CA VAL A 22 7.46 -2.27 -5.92
C VAL A 22 6.71 -1.25 -5.06
N LEU A 23 6.43 -0.08 -5.62
CA LEU A 23 5.46 0.86 -5.07
C LEU A 23 4.06 0.48 -5.58
N MET A 24 3.10 0.39 -4.67
CA MET A 24 1.79 -0.18 -4.97
C MET A 24 0.64 0.74 -4.58
N PRO A 25 0.22 1.67 -5.45
CA PRO A 25 -1.04 2.36 -5.30
C PRO A 25 -2.23 1.42 -5.57
N GLY A 26 -3.42 1.75 -5.06
CA GLY A 26 -4.64 1.01 -5.43
C GLY A 26 -5.06 1.26 -6.88
N ASP A 27 -4.99 2.53 -7.31
CA ASP A 27 -5.39 2.97 -8.64
C ASP A 27 -4.26 2.78 -9.68
N PRO A 28 -4.48 2.01 -10.76
CA PRO A 28 -3.49 1.84 -11.83
C PRO A 28 -3.20 3.15 -12.61
N LEU A 29 -4.10 4.13 -12.61
CA LEU A 29 -3.82 5.46 -13.19
C LEU A 29 -2.85 6.25 -12.33
N ARG A 30 -2.88 6.08 -11.00
CA ARG A 30 -1.84 6.60 -10.11
C ARG A 30 -0.50 5.90 -10.34
N ALA A 31 -0.50 4.60 -10.63
CA ALA A 31 0.71 3.88 -11.01
C ALA A 31 1.33 4.48 -12.28
N LYS A 32 0.51 4.70 -13.31
CA LYS A 32 0.94 5.39 -14.53
C LYS A 32 1.49 6.80 -14.24
N PHE A 33 0.77 7.59 -13.45
CA PHE A 33 1.21 8.94 -13.07
C PHE A 33 2.59 8.94 -12.41
N ILE A 34 2.83 8.04 -11.45
CA ILE A 34 4.13 7.96 -10.76
C ILE A 34 5.24 7.55 -11.74
N ALA A 35 4.97 6.57 -12.61
CA ALA A 35 5.92 6.12 -13.62
C ALA A 35 6.32 7.27 -14.57
N GLU A 36 5.35 8.03 -15.07
CA GLU A 36 5.59 9.14 -16.00
C GLU A 36 6.22 10.37 -15.33
N THR A 37 6.01 10.55 -14.02
CA THR A 37 6.47 11.75 -13.30
C THR A 37 7.85 11.56 -12.66
N TYR A 38 8.12 10.39 -12.08
CA TYR A 38 9.29 10.18 -11.23
C TYR A 38 10.32 9.19 -11.79
N LEU A 39 9.92 8.30 -12.70
CA LEU A 39 10.84 7.28 -13.21
C LEU A 39 11.50 7.73 -14.50
N GLU A 40 12.80 7.45 -14.59
CA GLU A 40 13.55 7.51 -15.83
C GLU A 40 13.32 6.21 -16.61
N ASN A 41 13.11 6.33 -17.92
CA ASN A 41 12.92 5.20 -18.85
C ASN A 41 11.84 4.18 -18.41
N PRO A 42 10.62 4.59 -18.02
CA PRO A 42 9.60 3.66 -17.58
C PRO A 42 9.14 2.75 -18.71
N VAL A 43 9.13 1.43 -18.47
CA VAL A 43 8.62 0.40 -19.36
C VAL A 43 7.39 -0.24 -18.73
N CYS A 44 6.26 -0.22 -19.43
CA CYS A 44 5.03 -0.89 -19.00
C CYS A 44 5.17 -2.40 -19.15
N PHE A 45 5.14 -3.14 -18.05
CA PHE A 45 5.23 -4.61 -18.04
C PHE A 45 3.86 -5.29 -17.90
N ASN A 46 2.83 -4.58 -17.40
CA ASN A 46 1.50 -5.17 -17.21
C ASN A 46 0.36 -4.25 -17.66
N THR A 47 -0.59 -4.85 -18.38
CA THR A 47 -1.89 -4.24 -18.72
C THR A 47 -3.06 -5.21 -18.47
N VAL A 48 -2.79 -6.42 -17.94
CA VAL A 48 -3.84 -7.40 -17.65
C VAL A 48 -4.86 -6.81 -16.68
N ARG A 49 -6.15 -6.86 -17.05
CA ARG A 49 -7.27 -6.24 -16.32
C ARG A 49 -7.11 -4.74 -16.08
N ASN A 50 -6.30 -4.05 -16.87
CA ASN A 50 -5.88 -2.66 -16.69
C ASN A 50 -5.15 -2.39 -15.37
N MET A 51 -4.59 -3.42 -14.73
CA MET A 51 -3.77 -3.23 -13.52
C MET A 51 -2.35 -2.82 -13.91
N PHE A 52 -2.20 -1.56 -14.34
CA PHE A 52 -0.97 -1.07 -14.93
C PHE A 52 0.24 -1.25 -14.01
N GLY A 53 1.33 -1.74 -14.59
CA GLY A 53 2.61 -1.95 -13.93
C GLY A 53 3.75 -1.44 -14.81
N TYR A 54 4.67 -0.70 -14.22
CA TYR A 54 5.82 -0.08 -14.88
C TYR A 54 7.10 -0.36 -14.10
N THR A 55 8.21 -0.50 -14.81
CA THR A 55 9.56 -0.55 -14.22
C THR A 55 10.41 0.52 -14.88
N GLY A 56 11.16 1.28 -14.07
CA GLY A 56 12.11 2.29 -14.53
C GLY A 56 13.22 2.48 -13.51
N THR A 57 13.91 3.62 -13.58
CA THR A 57 14.94 3.98 -12.60
C THR A 57 14.61 5.27 -11.86
N TYR A 58 14.91 5.32 -10.56
CA TYR A 58 14.84 6.52 -9.73
C TYR A 58 16.19 6.70 -9.04
N LYS A 59 16.89 7.82 -9.28
CA LYS A 59 18.24 8.09 -8.75
C LYS A 59 19.22 6.92 -8.98
N GLY A 60 19.17 6.32 -10.16
CA GLY A 60 20.02 5.19 -10.55
C GLY A 60 19.61 3.82 -9.99
N LYS A 61 18.55 3.73 -9.17
CA LYS A 61 18.02 2.47 -8.65
C LYS A 61 16.82 1.99 -9.46
N GLN A 62 16.76 0.69 -9.76
CA GLN A 62 15.62 0.10 -10.44
C GLN A 62 14.44 -0.02 -9.48
N ILE A 63 13.27 0.44 -9.90
CA ILE A 63 12.06 0.43 -9.10
C ILE A 63 10.86 0.13 -10.00
N SER A 64 9.89 -0.59 -9.46
CA SER A 64 8.62 -0.84 -10.13
C SER A 64 7.48 -0.10 -9.42
N VAL A 65 6.46 0.24 -10.19
CA VAL A 65 5.20 0.81 -9.71
C VAL A 65 4.07 0.03 -10.34
N MET A 66 3.14 -0.48 -9.53
CA MET A 66 2.04 -1.31 -10.02
C MET A 66 0.76 -1.08 -9.22
N GLY A 67 -0.39 -1.01 -9.90
CA GLY A 67 -1.68 -0.98 -9.21
C GLY A 67 -1.93 -2.26 -8.38
N GLY A 68 -2.57 -2.12 -7.22
CA GLY A 68 -2.99 -3.23 -6.35
C GLY A 68 -4.51 -3.45 -6.31
N GLY A 69 -5.29 -2.57 -6.97
CA GLY A 69 -6.74 -2.57 -6.91
C GLY A 69 -7.29 -2.13 -5.55
N MET A 70 -8.58 -2.40 -5.33
CA MET A 70 -9.28 -2.11 -4.07
C MET A 70 -9.65 -3.40 -3.32
N GLY A 71 -9.46 -3.39 -2.01
CA GLY A 71 -9.78 -4.48 -1.09
C GLY A 71 -8.68 -5.51 -0.92
N MET A 72 -8.66 -6.13 0.27
CA MET A 72 -7.72 -7.18 0.67
C MET A 72 -7.63 -8.35 -0.32
N PRO A 73 -8.74 -8.87 -0.89
CA PRO A 73 -8.64 -9.91 -1.91
C PRO A 73 -7.89 -9.49 -3.17
N SER A 74 -8.02 -8.23 -3.59
CA SER A 74 -7.37 -7.73 -4.81
C SER A 74 -5.85 -7.58 -4.62
N ILE A 75 -5.43 -6.83 -3.59
CA ILE A 75 -3.99 -6.68 -3.30
C ILE A 75 -3.38 -8.02 -2.87
N GLY A 76 -4.17 -8.91 -2.27
CA GLY A 76 -3.76 -10.26 -1.89
C GLY A 76 -3.31 -11.08 -3.10
N ILE A 77 -4.00 -10.98 -4.24
CA ILE A 77 -3.59 -11.63 -5.50
C ILE A 77 -2.24 -11.08 -5.97
N TYR A 78 -2.15 -9.75 -6.16
CA TYR A 78 -0.96 -9.15 -6.77
C TYR A 78 0.27 -9.28 -5.87
N SER A 79 0.15 -9.01 -4.56
CA SER A 79 1.28 -9.16 -3.64
C SER A 79 1.75 -10.61 -3.51
N TYR A 80 0.83 -11.58 -3.54
CA TYR A 80 1.19 -13.00 -3.55
C TYR A 80 1.99 -13.35 -4.80
N GLU A 81 1.51 -12.97 -5.98
CA GLU A 81 2.22 -13.23 -7.24
C GLU A 81 3.58 -12.55 -7.28
N LEU A 82 3.66 -11.29 -6.85
CA LEU A 82 4.91 -10.52 -6.81
C LEU A 82 5.95 -11.16 -5.89
N TYR A 83 5.58 -11.57 -4.67
CA TYR A 83 6.52 -12.20 -3.75
C TYR A 83 6.93 -13.61 -4.19
N HIS A 84 5.98 -14.44 -4.63
CA HIS A 84 6.24 -15.86 -4.85
C HIS A 84 6.71 -16.20 -6.27
N PHE A 85 6.30 -15.44 -7.27
CA PHE A 85 6.56 -15.77 -8.68
C PHE A 85 7.53 -14.79 -9.35
N TYR A 86 7.51 -13.53 -8.95
CA TYR A 86 8.41 -12.50 -9.49
C TYR A 86 9.59 -12.15 -8.58
N ASP A 87 9.71 -12.82 -7.42
CA ASP A 87 10.80 -12.64 -6.44
C ASP A 87 11.00 -11.17 -6.03
N VAL A 88 9.90 -10.44 -5.85
CA VAL A 88 9.93 -9.10 -5.24
C VAL A 88 10.34 -9.22 -3.77
N ASP A 89 11.16 -8.29 -3.30
CA ASP A 89 11.65 -8.25 -1.91
C ASP A 89 10.85 -7.28 -1.04
N ASN A 90 10.47 -6.14 -1.61
CA ASN A 90 9.81 -5.05 -0.91
C ASN A 90 8.55 -4.59 -1.66
N ILE A 91 7.41 -4.51 -0.97
CA ILE A 91 6.22 -3.82 -1.47
C ILE A 91 5.87 -2.65 -0.55
N ILE A 92 5.91 -1.44 -1.09
CA ILE A 92 5.50 -0.22 -0.39
C ILE A 92 4.15 0.21 -0.96
N ARG A 93 3.08 -0.06 -0.21
CA ARG A 93 1.76 0.44 -0.55
C ARG A 93 1.70 1.95 -0.30
N ILE A 94 1.20 2.69 -1.29
CA ILE A 94 0.99 4.13 -1.24
C ILE A 94 -0.48 4.47 -1.55
N GLY A 95 -1.25 4.73 -0.50
CA GLY A 95 -2.71 4.80 -0.59
C GLY A 95 -3.30 6.15 -0.15
N SER A 96 -4.61 6.26 -0.33
CA SER A 96 -5.41 7.26 0.37
C SER A 96 -6.15 6.60 1.53
N ALA A 97 -6.49 7.38 2.55
CA ALA A 97 -7.25 6.90 3.70
C ALA A 97 -8.24 7.93 4.25
N GLY A 98 -9.27 7.44 4.92
CA GLY A 98 -10.21 8.27 5.69
C GLY A 98 -9.71 8.45 7.13
N GLY A 99 -9.51 9.69 7.57
CA GLY A 99 -9.09 10.01 8.93
C GLY A 99 -10.16 9.65 9.97
N ILE A 100 -9.74 8.99 11.05
CA ILE A 100 -10.60 8.60 12.19
C ILE A 100 -10.16 9.33 13.47
N SER A 101 -8.86 9.44 13.69
CA SER A 101 -8.29 10.08 14.88
C SER A 101 -8.39 11.61 14.79
N ASP A 102 -8.60 12.27 15.93
CA ASP A 102 -8.55 13.74 16.01
C ASP A 102 -7.13 14.29 15.78
N ASN A 103 -6.11 13.42 15.74
CA ASN A 103 -4.71 13.77 15.52
C ASN A 103 -4.30 13.67 14.04
N VAL A 104 -5.22 13.41 13.11
CA VAL A 104 -4.93 13.37 11.67
C VAL A 104 -5.90 14.27 10.91
N HIS A 105 -5.37 15.02 9.94
CA HIS A 105 -6.11 15.98 9.13
C HIS A 105 -5.96 15.63 7.66
N VAL A 106 -6.86 16.15 6.81
CA VAL A 106 -6.74 15.97 5.36
C VAL A 106 -5.38 16.50 4.89
N ARG A 107 -4.71 15.72 4.03
CA ARG A 107 -3.31 15.86 3.56
C ARG A 107 -2.21 15.35 4.50
N ASP A 108 -2.51 15.02 5.76
CA ASP A 108 -1.49 14.40 6.62
C ASP A 108 -1.05 13.06 6.05
N VAL A 109 0.23 12.73 6.28
CA VAL A 109 0.82 11.44 5.90
C VAL A 109 0.85 10.52 7.11
N VAL A 110 0.28 9.33 6.96
CA VAL A 110 0.25 8.27 7.97
C VAL A 110 1.10 7.09 7.53
N ILE A 111 1.99 6.62 8.42
CA ILE A 111 2.76 5.39 8.24
C ILE A 111 2.12 4.29 9.11
N GLY A 112 1.58 3.27 8.45
CA GLY A 112 0.87 2.17 9.12
C GLY A 112 1.84 1.17 9.76
N MET A 113 2.21 1.37 11.02
CA MET A 113 3.02 0.43 11.80
C MET A 113 2.34 -0.94 11.94
N GLY A 114 1.02 -0.94 12.12
CA GLY A 114 0.18 -2.12 12.16
C GLY A 114 -1.13 -1.86 11.45
N ALA A 115 -1.78 -2.93 11.00
CA ALA A 115 -3.09 -2.86 10.35
C ALA A 115 -4.07 -3.79 11.05
N SER A 116 -5.05 -3.21 11.73
CA SER A 116 -6.24 -3.92 12.19
C SER A 116 -7.12 -4.26 10.99
N THR A 117 -8.04 -5.22 11.12
CA THR A 117 -8.95 -5.57 10.04
C THR A 117 -10.26 -6.15 10.55
N ASN A 118 -11.34 -5.98 9.78
CA ASN A 118 -12.61 -6.69 9.91
C ASN A 118 -12.76 -7.84 8.89
N SER A 119 -11.73 -8.09 8.07
CA SER A 119 -11.76 -9.12 7.03
C SER A 119 -11.51 -10.51 7.57
N ASN A 120 -12.06 -11.50 6.88
CA ASN A 120 -11.78 -12.91 7.11
C ASN A 120 -10.51 -13.40 6.36
N PHE A 121 -9.72 -12.52 5.73
CA PHE A 121 -8.54 -12.88 4.93
C PHE A 121 -7.55 -13.80 5.68
N ALA A 122 -7.36 -13.58 6.98
CA ALA A 122 -6.43 -14.35 7.80
C ALA A 122 -6.84 -15.83 7.99
N SER A 123 -8.13 -16.17 7.80
CA SER A 123 -8.66 -17.51 8.09
C SER A 123 -7.98 -18.62 7.29
N GLN A 124 -7.53 -18.32 6.06
CA GLN A 124 -6.84 -19.29 5.21
C GLN A 124 -5.50 -19.79 5.77
N TYR A 125 -4.93 -19.10 6.76
CA TYR A 125 -3.68 -19.49 7.39
C TYR A 125 -3.87 -20.48 8.56
N GLU A 126 -5.11 -20.76 8.96
CA GLU A 126 -5.45 -21.76 10.00
C GLU A 126 -4.67 -21.56 11.32
N LEU A 127 -4.44 -20.30 11.70
CA LEU A 127 -3.62 -19.94 12.86
C LEU A 127 -4.32 -20.28 14.19
N PRO A 128 -3.61 -20.80 15.21
CA PRO A 128 -4.16 -21.08 16.53
C PRO A 128 -4.23 -19.82 17.42
N GLY A 129 -4.62 -18.67 16.85
CA GLY A 129 -4.68 -17.38 17.54
C GLY A 129 -4.89 -16.20 16.58
N THR A 130 -4.91 -14.98 17.12
CA THR A 130 -5.03 -13.76 16.32
C THR A 130 -3.65 -13.29 15.85
N PHE A 131 -3.47 -13.22 14.53
CA PHE A 131 -2.28 -12.60 13.95
C PHE A 131 -2.36 -11.08 14.06
N ALA A 132 -1.23 -10.43 14.33
CA ALA A 132 -1.09 -8.98 14.31
C ALA A 132 -0.37 -8.57 13.01
N PRO A 133 -1.08 -8.06 11.98
CA PRO A 133 -0.44 -7.60 10.76
C PRO A 133 0.39 -6.34 11.03
N ILE A 134 1.71 -6.44 10.90
CA ILE A 134 2.65 -5.35 11.15
C ILE A 134 3.55 -5.11 9.95
N ALA A 135 3.99 -3.86 9.81
CA ALA A 135 4.98 -3.48 8.81
C ALA A 135 6.36 -4.06 9.12
N SER A 136 7.22 -4.06 8.11
CA SER A 136 8.64 -4.39 8.28
C SER A 136 9.33 -3.22 8.98
N TYR A 137 10.01 -3.49 10.10
CA TYR A 137 10.68 -2.43 10.86
C TYR A 137 11.70 -1.66 10.01
N GLU A 138 12.46 -2.36 9.17
CA GLU A 138 13.47 -1.72 8.29
C GLU A 138 12.84 -0.71 7.32
N LEU A 139 11.73 -1.06 6.66
CA LEU A 139 11.02 -0.14 5.77
C LEU A 139 10.38 1.01 6.55
N LEU A 140 9.80 0.72 7.71
CA LEU A 140 9.18 1.73 8.57
C LEU A 140 10.21 2.77 9.04
N GLU A 141 11.36 2.33 9.54
CA GLU A 141 12.44 3.22 9.99
C GLU A 141 12.96 4.08 8.82
N LYS A 142 13.18 3.48 7.65
CA LYS A 142 13.57 4.20 6.43
C LYS A 142 12.56 5.28 6.05
N ALA A 143 11.26 4.97 6.09
CA ALA A 143 10.20 5.96 5.80
C ALA A 143 10.17 7.12 6.80
N VAL A 144 10.30 6.83 8.10
CA VAL A 144 10.36 7.88 9.12
C VAL A 144 11.58 8.77 8.93
N ASN A 145 12.74 8.20 8.58
CA ASN A 145 13.96 8.96 8.33
C ASN A 145 13.89 9.78 7.03
N ALA A 146 13.29 9.23 5.97
CA ALA A 146 13.03 9.96 4.73
C ALA A 146 12.10 11.17 4.98
N ALA A 147 10.99 10.96 5.69
CA ALA A 147 10.06 12.03 6.07
C ALA A 147 10.75 13.13 6.89
N ARG A 148 11.56 12.77 7.90
CA ARG A 148 12.36 13.73 8.69
C ARG A 148 13.32 14.52 7.82
N SER A 149 14.00 13.86 6.88
CA SER A 149 14.96 14.52 5.97
C SER A 149 14.28 15.48 5.00
N GLN A 150 13.03 15.19 4.62
CA GLN A 150 12.19 16.03 3.78
C GLN A 150 11.43 17.12 4.57
N ASN A 151 11.56 17.13 5.91
CA ASN A 151 10.79 17.98 6.82
C ASN A 151 9.26 17.80 6.66
N THR A 152 8.84 16.59 6.29
CA THR A 152 7.44 16.18 6.20
C THR A 152 6.99 15.63 7.55
N ASN A 153 5.92 16.21 8.09
CA ASN A 153 5.31 15.69 9.31
C ASN A 153 4.53 14.41 8.99
N VAL A 154 4.84 13.34 9.71
CA VAL A 154 4.17 12.04 9.57
C VAL A 154 3.64 11.56 10.91
N VAL A 155 2.51 10.88 10.89
CA VAL A 155 1.95 10.18 12.07
C VAL A 155 2.15 8.68 11.88
N VAL A 156 2.80 8.03 12.85
CA VAL A 156 3.05 6.58 12.81
C VAL A 156 2.13 5.87 13.79
N GLY A 157 1.41 4.84 13.35
CA GLY A 157 0.49 4.13 14.24
C GLY A 157 -0.30 3.02 13.57
N ASN A 158 -1.37 2.61 14.24
CA ASN A 158 -2.25 1.54 13.78
C ASN A 158 -3.31 2.10 12.81
N ILE A 159 -3.55 1.40 11.72
CA ILE A 159 -4.57 1.71 10.71
C ILE A 159 -5.61 0.58 10.64
N LEU A 160 -6.73 0.82 9.99
CA LEU A 160 -7.77 -0.19 9.75
C LEU A 160 -7.83 -0.53 8.26
N SER A 161 -7.65 -1.79 7.90
CA SER A 161 -7.99 -2.35 6.59
C SER A 161 -9.40 -2.93 6.63
N SER A 162 -10.39 -2.20 6.10
CA SER A 162 -11.79 -2.61 6.06
C SER A 162 -12.16 -3.27 4.74
N ASP A 163 -12.91 -4.39 4.78
CA ASP A 163 -13.59 -4.93 3.59
C ASP A 163 -14.80 -4.06 3.17
N ILE A 164 -15.33 -3.25 4.09
CA ILE A 164 -16.58 -2.52 3.94
C ILE A 164 -16.29 -1.03 3.85
N PHE A 165 -16.48 -0.45 2.66
CA PHE A 165 -16.40 1.00 2.46
C PHE A 165 -17.68 1.71 2.91
N TYR A 166 -18.84 1.13 2.61
CA TYR A 166 -20.15 1.64 3.01
C TYR A 166 -20.70 0.83 4.18
N ASP A 167 -20.32 1.23 5.41
CA ASP A 167 -20.70 0.51 6.63
C ASP A 167 -22.12 0.90 7.11
N ASP A 168 -22.93 -0.11 7.41
CA ASP A 168 -24.28 0.07 7.97
C ASP A 168 -24.22 0.29 9.50
N ASN A 169 -23.17 -0.22 10.17
CA ASN A 169 -22.93 0.05 11.57
C ASN A 169 -22.30 1.44 11.78
N LYS A 170 -23.15 2.44 12.06
CA LYS A 170 -22.74 3.83 12.26
C LYS A 170 -21.81 4.06 13.46
N ASN A 171 -21.69 3.09 14.37
CA ASN A 171 -20.79 3.20 15.53
C ASN A 171 -19.42 2.54 15.32
N SER A 172 -19.22 1.80 14.22
CA SER A 172 -17.99 1.05 13.92
C SER A 172 -16.73 1.92 14.05
N SER A 173 -16.70 3.07 13.36
CA SER A 173 -15.55 3.99 13.38
C SER A 173 -15.22 4.53 14.78
N ASN A 174 -16.23 4.76 15.64
CA ASN A 174 -16.00 5.23 17.00
C ASN A 174 -15.30 4.18 17.86
N LEU A 175 -15.60 2.90 17.65
CA LEU A 175 -14.95 1.81 18.37
C LEU A 175 -13.47 1.71 17.99
N TRP A 176 -13.15 1.81 16.69
CA TRP A 176 -11.78 1.86 16.20
C TRP A 176 -11.04 3.11 16.70
N LYS A 177 -11.68 4.28 16.67
CA LYS A 177 -11.14 5.53 17.22
C LYS A 177 -10.74 5.38 18.68
N LYS A 178 -11.59 4.74 19.49
CA LYS A 178 -11.35 4.52 20.93
C LYS A 178 -10.14 3.62 21.21
N MET A 179 -9.75 2.79 20.24
CA MET A 179 -8.55 1.95 20.28
C MET A 179 -7.29 2.66 19.73
N GLY A 180 -7.40 3.94 19.34
CA GLY A 180 -6.28 4.72 18.81
C GLY A 180 -5.97 4.47 17.33
N VAL A 181 -6.90 3.86 16.57
CA VAL A 181 -6.75 3.73 15.12
C VAL A 181 -6.73 5.11 14.47
N LEU A 182 -5.74 5.35 13.60
CA LEU A 182 -5.51 6.66 12.98
C LEU A 182 -6.46 6.92 11.81
N CYS A 183 -6.55 5.97 10.89
CA CYS A 183 -7.31 6.08 9.66
C CYS A 183 -7.76 4.72 9.14
N VAL A 184 -8.69 4.73 8.17
CA VAL A 184 -9.22 3.55 7.48
C VAL A 184 -8.85 3.56 6.00
N GLU A 185 -8.38 2.40 5.55
CA GLU A 185 -8.10 2.02 4.16
C GLU A 185 -8.57 0.55 3.96
N MET A 186 -8.17 -0.15 2.90
CA MET A 186 -8.78 -1.45 2.56
C MET A 186 -7.80 -2.58 2.23
N GLU A 187 -6.48 -2.43 2.42
CA GLU A 187 -5.50 -3.32 1.79
C GLU A 187 -4.31 -3.73 2.68
N ALA A 188 -3.85 -2.86 3.58
CA ALA A 188 -2.57 -3.03 4.27
C ALA A 188 -2.46 -4.35 5.05
N ALA A 189 -3.54 -4.80 5.70
CA ALA A 189 -3.55 -6.03 6.47
C ALA A 189 -3.24 -7.28 5.62
N ALA A 190 -3.85 -7.41 4.43
CA ALA A 190 -3.55 -8.54 3.52
C ALA A 190 -2.13 -8.47 2.99
N LEU A 191 -1.64 -7.26 2.66
CA LEU A 191 -0.26 -7.06 2.23
C LEU A 191 0.74 -7.51 3.31
N TYR A 192 0.53 -7.09 4.56
CA TYR A 192 1.39 -7.44 5.70
C TYR A 192 1.36 -8.94 5.98
N MET A 193 0.19 -9.57 5.91
CA MET A 193 0.05 -11.02 6.07
C MET A 193 0.79 -11.80 4.97
N ASN A 194 0.65 -11.39 3.69
CA ASN A 194 1.36 -12.03 2.57
C ASN A 194 2.88 -11.85 2.69
N ALA A 195 3.35 -10.66 3.05
CA ALA A 195 4.78 -10.39 3.26
C ALA A 195 5.35 -11.28 4.38
N ALA A 196 4.66 -11.37 5.51
CA ALA A 196 5.04 -12.24 6.62
C ALA A 196 5.09 -13.71 6.19
N ARG A 197 4.08 -14.19 5.44
CA ARG A 197 4.03 -15.57 4.96
C ARG A 197 5.15 -15.91 3.97
N ALA A 198 5.56 -14.93 3.16
CA ALA A 198 6.62 -15.04 2.17
C ALA A 198 8.03 -14.83 2.74
N GLY A 199 8.15 -14.31 3.98
CA GLY A 199 9.45 -13.90 4.53
C GLY A 199 10.05 -12.68 3.81
N LYS A 200 9.20 -11.76 3.35
CA LYS A 200 9.54 -10.56 2.58
C LYS A 200 9.07 -9.30 3.32
N ASN A 201 9.32 -8.12 2.75
CA ASN A 201 9.07 -6.86 3.41
C ASN A 201 7.87 -6.10 2.82
N ALA A 202 7.02 -5.58 3.69
CA ALA A 202 5.96 -4.63 3.33
C ALA A 202 5.92 -3.40 4.24
N LEU A 203 5.42 -2.30 3.67
CA LEU A 203 5.02 -1.08 4.37
C LEU A 203 3.81 -0.44 3.67
N CYS A 204 2.92 0.18 4.43
CA CYS A 204 1.84 1.01 3.93
C CYS A 204 2.02 2.45 4.42
N ILE A 205 2.06 3.38 3.46
CA ILE A 205 2.07 4.83 3.67
C ILE A 205 0.79 5.37 3.03
N LEU A 206 0.12 6.28 3.73
CA LEU A 206 -1.19 6.80 3.34
C LEU A 206 -1.18 8.31 3.42
N THR A 207 -1.87 8.97 2.49
CA THR A 207 -2.29 10.36 2.66
C THR A 207 -3.76 10.41 3.03
N ILE A 208 -4.12 11.18 4.05
CA ILE A 208 -5.52 11.37 4.44
C ILE A 208 -6.23 12.17 3.35
N SER A 209 -7.17 11.53 2.66
CA SER A 209 -7.93 12.13 1.56
C SER A 209 -9.25 12.74 2.00
N ASP A 210 -9.78 12.25 3.09
CA ASP A 210 -11.05 12.65 3.68
C ASP A 210 -11.02 12.38 5.18
N HIS A 211 -11.90 13.03 5.93
CA HIS A 211 -11.98 12.83 7.37
C HIS A 211 -13.43 12.57 7.80
N LEU A 212 -13.66 11.42 8.43
CA LEU A 212 -14.99 10.86 8.67
C LEU A 212 -15.87 11.75 9.56
N TYR A 213 -15.26 12.59 10.39
CA TYR A 213 -15.98 13.42 11.37
C TYR A 213 -16.08 14.90 11.00
N THR A 214 -15.22 15.41 10.12
CA THR A 214 -15.21 16.85 9.76
C THR A 214 -15.92 17.10 8.43
N GLY A 215 -16.06 16.06 7.59
CA GLY A 215 -16.65 16.17 6.26
C GLY A 215 -15.69 16.74 5.20
N GLU A 216 -14.46 17.08 5.58
CA GLU A 216 -13.41 17.46 4.63
C GLU A 216 -13.08 16.28 3.71
N SER A 217 -12.95 16.54 2.41
CA SER A 217 -12.64 15.53 1.41
C SER A 217 -12.00 16.15 0.18
N LEU A 218 -11.05 15.44 -0.41
CA LEU A 218 -10.41 15.76 -1.68
C LEU A 218 -11.15 15.10 -2.85
N SER A 219 -11.09 15.75 -4.02
CA SER A 219 -11.62 15.20 -5.27
C SER A 219 -10.86 13.93 -5.70
N ALA A 220 -11.45 13.13 -6.59
CA ALA A 220 -10.78 11.95 -7.13
C ALA A 220 -9.48 12.30 -7.88
N GLU A 221 -9.48 13.42 -8.61
CA GLU A 221 -8.30 13.95 -9.31
C GLU A 221 -7.21 14.36 -8.33
N ASP A 222 -7.55 15.11 -7.27
CA ASP A 222 -6.58 15.49 -6.23
C ASP A 222 -5.97 14.25 -5.56
N ARG A 223 -6.77 13.22 -5.31
CA ARG A 223 -6.27 11.95 -4.77
C ARG A 223 -5.27 11.28 -5.72
N GLN A 224 -5.42 11.47 -7.03
CA GLN A 224 -4.52 10.88 -8.02
C GLN A 224 -3.17 11.61 -8.08
N VAL A 225 -3.15 12.95 -8.05
CA VAL A 225 -1.95 13.73 -8.40
C VAL A 225 -1.32 14.53 -7.24
N SER A 226 -2.06 14.80 -6.15
CA SER A 226 -1.61 15.77 -5.14
C SER A 226 -0.80 15.16 -3.98
N PHE A 227 -0.71 13.83 -3.88
CA PHE A 227 -0.03 13.15 -2.77
C PHE A 227 1.48 13.00 -2.97
N ARG A 228 2.15 14.10 -3.34
CA ARG A 228 3.57 14.11 -3.69
C ARG A 228 4.48 13.72 -2.53
N GLU A 229 4.25 14.27 -1.33
CA GLU A 229 5.07 13.98 -0.15
C GLU A 229 5.12 12.48 0.17
N MET A 230 3.97 11.79 0.15
CA MET A 230 3.91 10.34 0.32
C MET A 230 4.70 9.60 -0.78
N MET A 231 4.54 10.00 -2.04
CA MET A 231 5.24 9.37 -3.17
C MET A 231 6.75 9.55 -3.04
N GLU A 232 7.20 10.75 -2.70
CA GLU A 232 8.61 11.09 -2.52
C GLU A 232 9.22 10.35 -1.33
N ILE A 233 8.53 10.24 -0.20
CA ILE A 233 8.95 9.37 0.91
C ILE A 233 9.13 7.95 0.41
N ALA A 234 8.13 7.37 -0.27
CA ALA A 234 8.16 5.98 -0.72
C ALA A 234 9.26 5.71 -1.77
N LEU A 235 9.57 6.68 -2.64
CA LEU A 235 10.64 6.57 -3.62
C LEU A 235 12.03 6.50 -2.97
N GLU A 236 12.24 7.16 -1.82
CA GLU A 236 13.50 7.06 -1.06
C GLU A 236 13.73 5.68 -0.42
N LEU A 237 12.71 4.80 -0.37
CA LEU A 237 12.83 3.44 0.17
C LEU A 237 13.37 2.43 -0.86
N ALA A 238 13.44 2.81 -2.13
CA ALA A 238 13.92 1.96 -3.21
C ALA A 238 15.43 1.66 -3.13
#